data_AF-A0A527A0Y1-F1
#
_entry.id   AF-A0A527A0Y1-F1
#
_cell.length_a   1.000
_cell.length_b   1.000
_cell.length_c   1.000
_cell.angle_alpha   90.00
_cell.angle_beta   90.00
_cell.angle_gamma   90.00
#
_symmetry.space_group_name_H-M   'P 1'
#
loop_
_entity.id
_entity.type
_entity.pdbx_description
1 polymer ?
#
loop_
_entity_poly.entity_id
_entity_poly.type
_entity_poly.pdbx_seq_one_letter_code
_entity_poly.pdbx_strand_id
1 'polypeptide(L)' 'MPIRLLKDLYLDCEREAAAGALGTDDIMQCSIAYEELKRRAFDGNFARIRVWAETQRRG' A
#
# COMPACT_ATOMS: atom_id res chain seq x y z
N MET A 1 11.06 -5.13 6.04
CA MET A 1 9.72 -5.05 6.66
C MET A 1 8.94 -6.36 6.46
N PRO A 2 8.30 -6.93 7.50
CA PRO A 2 7.36 -8.06 7.38
C PRO A 2 6.18 -7.77 6.44
N ILE A 3 5.61 -8.79 5.77
CA ILE A 3 4.49 -8.60 4.82
C ILE A 3 3.27 -7.95 5.48
N ARG A 4 2.97 -8.29 6.74
CA ARG A 4 1.87 -7.66 7.49
C ARG A 4 2.07 -6.15 7.62
N LEU A 5 3.25 -5.73 8.06
CA LEU A 5 3.58 -4.30 8.20
C LEU A 5 3.58 -3.56 6.85
N LEU A 6 4.00 -4.22 5.76
CA LEU A 6 3.89 -3.66 4.41
C LEU A 6 2.43 -3.44 3.98
N LYS A 7 1.53 -4.36 4.34
CA LYS A 7 0.10 -4.23 4.07
C LYS A 7 -0.51 -3.08 4.87
N ASP A 8 -0.20 -2.99 6.16
CA ASP A 8 -0.71 -1.93 7.04
C ASP A 8 -0.23 -0.56 6.53
N LEU A 9 1.07 -0.41 6.26
CA LEU A 9 1.64 0.82 5.72
C LEU A 9 1.04 1.20 4.36
N TYR A 10 0.85 0.24 3.45
CA TYR A 10 0.21 0.51 2.17
C TYR A 10 -1.23 1.04 2.33
N LEU A 11 -2.02 0.48 3.26
CA LEU A 11 -3.39 0.95 3.50
C LEU A 11 -3.42 2.35 4.11
N ASP A 12 -2.49 2.67 5.01
CA ASP A 12 -2.35 4.01 5.56
C ASP A 12 -1.99 5.02 4.48
N CYS A 13 -1.02 4.68 3.61
CA CYS A 13 -0.65 5.49 2.44
C CYS A 13 -1.84 5.73 1.50
N GLU A 14 -2.65 4.71 1.21
CA GLU A 14 -3.84 4.84 0.38
C GLU A 14 -4.89 5.76 1.03
N ARG A 15 -5.04 5.71 2.35
CA ARG A 15 -5.96 6.57 3.11
C ARG A 15 -5.48 8.03 3.08
N GLU A 16 -4.20 8.27 3.32
CA GLU A 16 -3.63 9.62 3.32
C GLU A 16 -3.61 10.24 1.93
N ALA A 17 -3.30 9.45 0.90
CA ALA A 17 -3.40 9.88 -0.50
C ALA A 17 -4.84 10.25 -0.86
N ALA A 18 -5.83 9.43 -0.47
CA ALA A 18 -7.24 9.73 -0.69
C ALA A 18 -7.72 10.99 0.05
N ALA A 19 -7.14 11.28 1.22
CA ALA A 19 -7.41 12.49 1.99
C ALA A 19 -6.66 13.73 1.48
N GLY A 20 -5.76 13.59 0.49
CA GLY A 20 -4.88 14.66 0.04
C GLY A 20 -3.86 15.11 1.09
N ALA A 21 -3.61 14.29 2.11
CA ALA A 21 -2.76 14.59 3.26
C ALA A 21 -1.34 14.02 3.15
N LEU A 22 -1.03 13.35 2.04
CA LEU A 22 0.27 12.69 1.85
C LEU A 22 1.37 13.72 1.59
N GLY A 23 2.29 13.88 2.54
CA GLY A 23 3.44 14.78 2.42
C GLY A 23 4.51 14.25 1.47
N THR A 24 5.40 15.13 1.00
CA THR A 24 6.47 14.77 0.05
C THR A 24 7.40 13.68 0.59
N ASP A 25 7.70 13.70 1.89
CA ASP A 25 8.55 12.70 2.54
C ASP A 25 7.84 11.34 2.66
N ASP A 26 6.52 11.35 2.83
CA ASP A 26 5.69 10.15 2.95
C ASP A 26 5.52 9.45 1.60
N ILE A 27 5.47 10.21 0.49
CA ILE A 27 5.39 9.65 -0.88
C ILE A 27 6.51 8.65 -1.14
N MET A 28 7.73 8.95 -0.71
CA MET A 28 8.87 8.06 -0.93
C MET A 28 8.71 6.76 -0.14
N GLN A 29 8.33 6.84 1.14
CA GLN A 29 8.11 5.65 1.98
C GLN A 29 6.95 4.80 1.45
N CYS A 30 5.85 5.42 1.06
CA CYS A 30 4.70 4.76 0.45
C CYS A 30 5.07 4.04 -0.86
N SER A 31 5.92 4.66 -1.69
CA SER A 31 6.39 4.05 -2.93
C SER A 31 7.25 2.81 -2.66
N ILE A 32 8.16 2.88 -1.68
CA ILE A 32 8.99 1.74 -1.28
C ILE A 32 8.12 0.60 -0.74
N ALA A 33 7.16 0.93 0.13
CA ALA A 33 6.24 -0.04 0.72
C ALA A 33 5.39 -0.73 -0.36
N TYR A 34 4.86 0.02 -1.31
CA TYR A 34 4.10 -0.49 -2.44
C TYR A 34 4.92 -1.47 -3.29
N GLU A 35 6.14 -1.10 -3.70
CA GLU A 35 6.98 -1.96 -4.54
C GLU A 35 7.38 -3.26 -3.82
N GLU A 36 7.77 -3.15 -2.54
CA GLU A 36 8.11 -4.31 -1.72
C GLU A 36 6.89 -5.23 -1.49
N LEU A 37 5.72 -4.66 -1.21
CA LEU A 37 4.49 -5.42 -1.04
C LEU A 37 4.09 -6.14 -2.33
N LYS A 38 4.13 -5.43 -3.46
CA LYS A 38 3.82 -5.97 -4.79
C LYS A 38 4.70 -7.17 -5.11
N ARG A 39 6.01 -7.03 -4.93
CA ARG A 39 6.98 -8.09 -5.20
C ARG A 39 6.80 -9.30 -4.30
N ARG A 40 6.54 -9.10 -3.00
CA ARG A 40 6.63 -10.16 -1.98
C ARG A 40 5.32 -10.85 -1.62
N ALA A 41 4.19 -10.16 -1.79
CA ALA A 41 2.88 -10.69 -1.39
C ALA A 41 1.92 -10.90 -2.56
N PHE A 42 2.23 -10.33 -3.73
CA PHE A 42 1.34 -10.30 -4.88
C PHE A 42 2.01 -10.67 -6.21
N ASP A 43 3.18 -11.33 -6.17
CA ASP A 43 3.90 -11.83 -7.34
C ASP A 43 4.19 -10.75 -8.40
N GLY A 44 4.45 -9.50 -7.97
CA GLY A 44 4.68 -8.38 -8.88
C GLY A 44 3.40 -7.80 -9.50
N ASN A 45 2.21 -8.32 -9.16
CA ASN A 45 0.96 -7.99 -9.82
C ASN A 45 0.19 -6.87 -9.10
N PHE A 46 0.18 -5.68 -9.70
CA PHE A 46 -0.53 -4.52 -9.15
C PHE A 46 -2.05 -4.73 -9.08
N ALA A 47 -2.65 -5.47 -10.02
CA ALA A 47 -4.10 -5.70 -10.05
C ALA A 47 -4.54 -6.52 -8.83
N ARG A 48 -3.69 -7.46 -8.37
CA ARG A 48 -3.94 -8.22 -7.14
C ARG A 48 -3.87 -7.36 -5.89
N ILE A 49 -2.95 -6.38 -5.83
CA ILE A 49 -2.94 -5.39 -4.73
C ILE A 49 -4.25 -4.63 -4.74
N ARG A 50 -4.66 -4.09 -5.89
CA ARG A 50 -5.87 -3.28 -6.01
C ARG A 50 -7.11 -4.04 -5.53
N VAL A 51 -7.31 -5.27 -6.02
CA VAL A 51 -8.44 -6.12 -5.61
C VAL A 51 -8.40 -6.38 -4.10
N TRP A 52 -7.24 -6.72 -3.55
CA TRP A 52 -7.10 -6.92 -2.11
C TRP A 52 -7.38 -5.63 -1.31
N ALA A 53 -6.83 -4.49 -1.72
CA ALA A 53 -7.03 -3.21 -1.03
C ALA A 53 -8.51 -2.80 -1.02
N GLU A 54 -9.22 -3.05 -2.13
CA GLU A 54 -10.67 -2.84 -2.22
C GLU A 54 -11.45 -3.72 -1.23
N THR A 55 -11.00 -4.95 -0.93
CA THR A 55 -11.65 -5.78 0.11
C THR A 55 -11.43 -5.27 1.52
N GLN A 56 -10.32 -4.58 1.79
CA GLN A 56 -10.04 -4.00 3.10
C GLN A 56 -10.90 -2.77 3.41
N ARG A 57 -11.34 -2.03 2.38
CA ARG A 57 -12.21 -0.85 2.53
C ARG A 57 -13.68 -1.17 2.79
N ARG A 58 -14.09 -2.42 2.59
CA ARG A 58 -15.47 -2.89 2.78
C ARG A 58 -15.69 -3.61 4.12
N GLY A 59 -14.65 -3.70 4.94
CA GLY A 59 -14.66 -4.31 6.28
C GLY A 59 -14.83 -3.28 7.39
#